data_AF-A0A7T2VZL3-F1
#
_entry.id   AF-A0A7T2VZL3-F1
#
_cell.length_a   1.000
_cell.length_b   1.000
_cell.length_c   1.000
_cell.angle_alpha   90.00
_cell.angle_beta   90.00
_cell.angle_gamma   90.00
#
_symmetry.space_group_name_H-M   'P 1'
#
loop_
_entity.id
_entity.type
_entity.pdbx_description
1 polymer ?
#
loop_
_entity_poly.entity_id
_entity_poly.type
_entity_poly.pdbx_seq_one_letter_code
_entity_poly.pdbx_strand_id
1 'polypeptide(L)'
;MPSGQAPPPAPYREHSPPPALQPHFQCLWSSTVARDYAGGFLVVPDGCVDIVCKGGRLLAVGPDRVAARPALVPGSEVWGARFGPGAASAWLGLPMDEIVGQAVELGDLLGSRAREWVHRINDAQPGAGQAVFLHGLVQMGRDAPAPDRQAMQLFNVAAAAGRDESGVLAAMRAQLDMSERSLRRLCHAQFGYGPKTLERVLRFQRLLTLARSDRQAGLAALALDAGYADQAHLSREVRALCGITAQAAMAQLLD
;
A
#
# COMPACT_ATOMS: atom_id res chain seq x y z
N MET A 1 8.85 -8.64 4.06
CA MET A 1 7.81 -9.28 3.24
C MET A 1 7.74 -8.49 1.94
N PRO A 2 7.79 -9.14 0.76
CA PRO A 2 7.56 -8.43 -0.50
C PRO A 2 6.17 -7.80 -0.42
N SER A 3 6.06 -6.56 -0.89
CA SER A 3 4.80 -5.83 -0.78
C SER A 3 3.68 -6.50 -1.58
N GLY A 4 2.45 -6.26 -1.13
CA GLY A 4 1.23 -6.93 -1.61
C GLY A 4 0.84 -6.68 -3.05
N GLN A 5 1.55 -5.80 -3.76
CA GLN A 5 1.26 -5.44 -5.13
C GLN A 5 1.63 -6.59 -6.09
N ALA A 6 0.89 -6.73 -7.20
CA ALA A 6 1.48 -7.39 -8.36
C ALA A 6 2.69 -6.57 -8.80
N PRO A 7 3.81 -7.19 -9.19
CA PRO A 7 4.90 -6.44 -9.79
C PRO A 7 4.42 -5.83 -11.11
N PRO A 8 4.67 -4.54 -11.42
CA PRO A 8 4.54 -4.05 -12.78
C PRO A 8 5.38 -4.91 -13.72
N PRO A 9 4.94 -5.13 -14.98
CA PRO A 9 5.73 -5.88 -15.93
C PRO A 9 6.95 -5.06 -16.34
N ALA A 10 8.14 -5.64 -16.08
CA ALA A 10 9.51 -5.13 -16.13
C ALA A 10 10.04 -4.51 -14.81
N PRO A 11 11.31 -4.79 -14.48
CA PRO A 11 11.64 -5.37 -13.19
C PRO A 11 11.35 -4.40 -12.05
N TYR A 12 10.28 -4.70 -11.32
CA TYR A 12 10.01 -4.13 -10.03
C TYR A 12 11.14 -4.51 -9.05
N ARG A 13 11.76 -3.52 -8.43
CA ARG A 13 12.85 -3.71 -7.47
C ARG A 13 12.55 -2.94 -6.21
N GLU A 14 12.59 -3.64 -5.08
CA GLU A 14 12.53 -3.04 -3.75
C GLU A 14 13.93 -2.87 -3.19
N HIS A 15 14.12 -1.76 -2.48
CA HIS A 15 15.35 -1.39 -1.81
C HIS A 15 15.03 -0.96 -0.38
N SER A 16 15.89 -1.31 0.56
CA SER A 16 15.77 -0.83 1.94
C SER A 16 15.91 0.69 1.98
N PRO A 17 15.06 1.39 2.75
CA PRO A 17 15.23 2.83 2.94
C PRO A 17 16.53 3.14 3.69
N PRO A 18 17.19 4.28 3.40
CA PRO A 18 18.32 4.74 4.19
C PRO A 18 17.88 5.02 5.63
N PRO A 19 18.79 5.01 6.63
CA PRO A 19 18.45 5.12 8.05
C PRO A 19 17.53 6.30 8.40
N ALA A 20 17.73 7.46 7.76
CA ALA A 20 16.89 8.65 7.97
C ALA A 20 15.42 8.47 7.55
N LEU A 21 15.11 7.47 6.72
CA LEU A 21 13.77 7.22 6.18
C LEU A 21 13.11 5.97 6.78
N GLN A 22 13.86 5.10 7.45
CA GLN A 22 13.35 3.85 8.03
C GLN A 22 12.20 4.02 9.03
N PRO A 23 12.10 5.11 9.81
CA PRO A 23 10.92 5.32 10.65
C PRO A 23 9.64 5.45 9.84
N HIS A 24 9.70 6.04 8.64
CA HIS A 24 8.51 6.39 7.86
C HIS A 24 8.21 5.41 6.74
N PHE A 25 9.22 4.87 6.08
CA PHE A 25 9.08 4.05 4.88
C PHE A 25 9.46 2.60 5.14
N GLN A 26 8.67 1.67 4.61
CA GLN A 26 8.98 0.24 4.62
C GLN A 26 10.00 -0.11 3.54
N CYS A 27 9.81 0.41 2.33
CA CYS A 27 10.70 0.20 1.21
C CYS A 27 10.68 1.39 0.25
N LEU A 28 11.77 1.52 -0.49
CA LEU A 28 11.81 2.28 -1.73
C LEU A 28 11.67 1.29 -2.87
N TRP A 29 11.03 1.67 -3.96
CA TRP A 29 10.86 0.81 -5.11
C TRP A 29 11.05 1.54 -6.43
N SER A 30 11.41 0.78 -7.46
CA SER A 30 11.54 1.28 -8.82
C SER A 30 11.00 0.25 -9.81
N SER A 31 10.45 0.73 -10.92
CA SER A 31 10.05 -0.10 -12.05
C SER A 31 10.22 0.70 -13.35
N THR A 32 10.59 0.00 -14.41
CA THR A 32 10.53 0.50 -15.77
C THR A 32 9.40 -0.25 -16.47
N VAL A 33 8.41 0.46 -17.01
CA VAL A 33 7.32 -0.16 -17.75
C VAL A 33 7.88 -0.69 -19.08
N ALA A 34 7.64 -1.96 -19.39
CA ALA A 34 8.09 -2.56 -20.65
C ALA A 34 7.56 -1.76 -21.87
N ARG A 35 8.37 -1.65 -22.93
CA ARG A 35 8.00 -0.85 -24.14
C ARG A 35 6.87 -1.50 -24.95
N ASP A 36 6.74 -2.82 -24.86
CA ASP A 36 5.71 -3.64 -25.47
C ASP A 36 4.52 -3.91 -24.52
N TYR A 37 4.45 -3.19 -23.40
CA TYR A 37 3.36 -3.34 -22.45
C TYR A 37 2.01 -2.96 -23.08
N ALA A 38 1.14 -3.95 -23.23
CA ALA A 38 -0.24 -3.81 -23.72
C ALA A 38 -1.29 -4.29 -22.68
N GLY A 39 -0.84 -4.69 -21.48
CA GLY A 39 -1.70 -5.26 -20.45
C GLY A 39 -2.40 -4.22 -19.57
N GLY A 40 -3.25 -4.70 -18.66
CA GLY A 40 -3.76 -3.92 -17.53
C GLY A 40 -3.03 -4.31 -16.25
N PHE A 41 -2.56 -3.33 -15.47
CA PHE A 41 -1.86 -3.55 -14.20
C PHE A 41 -2.86 -3.44 -13.06
N LEU A 42 -2.79 -4.38 -12.12
CA LEU A 42 -3.69 -4.41 -10.97
C LEU A 42 -2.88 -4.10 -9.70
N VAL A 43 -3.13 -2.92 -9.13
CA VAL A 43 -2.66 -2.58 -7.78
C VAL A 43 -3.73 -3.00 -6.82
N VAL A 44 -3.40 -3.86 -5.86
CA VAL A 44 -4.37 -4.35 -4.88
C VAL A 44 -4.20 -3.66 -3.53
N PRO A 45 -5.30 -3.51 -2.76
CA PRO A 45 -5.24 -2.93 -1.42
C PRO A 45 -4.28 -3.68 -0.50
N ASP A 46 -3.38 -2.95 0.18
CA ASP A 46 -2.48 -3.50 1.20
C ASP A 46 -2.47 -2.69 2.52
N GLY A 47 -3.29 -1.63 2.58
CA GLY A 47 -3.35 -0.72 3.73
C GLY A 47 -2.14 0.19 3.87
N CYS A 48 -1.33 0.31 2.83
CA CYS A 48 -0.22 1.26 2.77
C CYS A 48 -0.53 2.44 1.84
N VAL A 49 0.34 3.43 1.89
CA VAL A 49 0.33 4.64 1.06
C VAL A 49 1.70 4.76 0.43
N ASP A 50 1.75 5.26 -0.80
CA ASP A 50 2.99 5.43 -1.53
C ASP A 50 3.19 6.90 -1.92
N ILE A 51 4.43 7.40 -1.84
CA ILE A 51 4.86 8.56 -2.64
C ILE A 51 5.38 8.03 -3.97
N VAL A 52 4.80 8.44 -5.09
CA VAL A 52 5.13 7.94 -6.42
C VAL A 52 5.58 9.07 -7.32
N CYS A 53 6.77 8.93 -7.90
CA CYS A 53 7.25 9.78 -8.98
C CYS A 53 7.06 9.07 -10.32
N LYS A 54 6.29 9.68 -11.23
CA LYS A 54 6.09 9.19 -12.60
C LYS A 54 5.83 10.34 -13.56
N GLY A 55 6.48 10.31 -14.73
CA GLY A 55 6.24 11.31 -15.79
C GLY A 55 6.37 12.76 -15.32
N GLY A 56 7.39 13.06 -14.49
CA GLY A 56 7.62 14.42 -13.97
C GLY A 56 6.65 14.87 -12.88
N ARG A 57 5.73 14.01 -12.43
CA ARG A 57 4.77 14.27 -11.37
C ARG A 57 5.16 13.52 -10.10
N LEU A 58 4.79 14.09 -8.96
CA LEU A 58 5.04 13.51 -7.65
C LEU A 58 3.71 13.42 -6.89
N LEU A 59 3.29 12.20 -6.61
CA LEU A 59 1.94 11.90 -6.15
C LEU A 59 1.97 11.23 -4.78
N ALA A 60 1.05 11.59 -3.89
CA ALA A 60 0.66 10.74 -2.77
C ALA A 60 -0.47 9.83 -3.24
N VAL A 61 -0.21 8.53 -3.30
CA VAL A 61 -1.18 7.49 -3.66
C VAL A 61 -1.74 6.93 -2.36
N GLY A 62 -2.97 7.35 -2.04
CA GLY A 62 -3.64 6.97 -0.80
C GLY A 62 -4.07 5.50 -0.76
N PRO A 63 -4.59 5.06 0.39
CA PRO A 63 -4.90 3.66 0.58
C PRO A 63 -6.12 3.25 -0.25
N ASP A 64 -6.01 2.13 -0.94
CA ASP A 64 -7.10 1.57 -1.74
C ASP A 64 -8.06 0.73 -0.88
N ARG A 65 -9.36 0.81 -1.19
CA ARG A 65 -10.38 -0.13 -0.66
C ARG A 65 -10.65 -1.30 -1.60
N VAL A 66 -10.40 -1.09 -2.87
CA VAL A 66 -10.55 -2.03 -3.98
C VAL A 66 -9.39 -1.79 -4.94
N ALA A 67 -9.09 -2.77 -5.77
CA ALA A 67 -7.94 -2.72 -6.65
C ALA A 67 -8.03 -1.56 -7.64
N ALA A 68 -6.94 -0.83 -7.77
CA ALA A 68 -6.75 0.23 -8.73
C ALA A 68 -6.12 -0.31 -10.02
N ARG A 69 -6.42 0.38 -11.14
CA ARG A 69 -5.89 0.08 -12.47
C ARG A 69 -5.20 1.32 -13.02
N PRO A 70 -3.98 1.63 -12.54
CA PRO A 70 -3.31 2.83 -12.98
C PRO A 70 -2.94 2.71 -14.45
N ALA A 71 -3.08 3.82 -15.20
CA ALA A 71 -2.53 3.91 -16.54
C ALA A 71 -1.00 3.91 -16.46
N LEU A 72 -0.38 2.93 -17.12
CA LEU A 72 1.07 2.84 -17.27
C LEU A 72 1.45 3.31 -18.67
N VAL A 73 2.53 4.10 -18.75
CA VAL A 73 3.07 4.56 -20.03
C VAL A 73 4.23 3.66 -20.42
N PRO A 74 4.17 2.92 -21.55
CA PRO A 74 5.26 2.06 -21.99
C PRO A 74 6.61 2.79 -22.07
N GLY A 75 7.67 2.17 -21.57
CA GLY A 75 9.02 2.74 -21.52
C GLY A 75 9.25 3.82 -20.45
N SER A 76 8.24 4.17 -19.65
CA SER A 76 8.40 5.13 -18.56
C SER A 76 9.04 4.49 -17.33
N GLU A 77 9.84 5.29 -16.60
CA GLU A 77 10.34 4.93 -15.28
C GLU A 77 9.38 5.45 -14.21
N VAL A 78 9.20 4.62 -13.18
CA VAL A 78 8.40 4.92 -12.01
C VAL A 78 9.24 4.60 -10.78
N TRP A 79 9.31 5.56 -9.86
CA TRP A 79 9.95 5.40 -8.56
C TRP A 79 8.91 5.63 -7.46
N GLY A 80 9.02 4.88 -6.38
CA GLY A 80 8.14 5.08 -5.25
C GLY A 80 8.81 4.84 -3.91
N ALA A 81 8.15 5.32 -2.87
CA ALA A 81 8.47 5.08 -1.49
C ALA A 81 7.19 4.69 -0.76
N ARG A 82 7.15 3.44 -0.29
CA ARG A 82 6.01 2.90 0.44
C ARG A 82 6.15 3.23 1.91
N PHE A 83 5.16 3.91 2.47
CA PHE A 83 5.11 4.15 3.91
C PHE A 83 5.01 2.84 4.69
N GLY A 84 5.62 2.80 5.87
CA GLY A 84 5.28 1.78 6.86
C GLY A 84 3.79 1.87 7.20
N PRO A 85 3.14 0.75 7.56
CA PRO A 85 1.74 0.76 7.98
C PRO A 85 1.43 1.85 9.02
N GLY A 86 0.50 2.75 8.69
CA GLY A 86 0.10 3.85 9.56
C GLY A 86 1.10 5.00 9.69
N ALA A 87 2.18 5.04 8.89
CA ALA A 87 3.17 6.10 8.95
C ALA A 87 2.83 7.34 8.11
N ALA A 88 1.98 7.17 7.10
CA ALA A 88 1.72 8.21 6.09
C ALA A 88 1.00 9.44 6.65
N SER A 89 0.02 9.27 7.56
CA SER A 89 -0.77 10.40 8.07
C SER A 89 0.08 11.45 8.76
N ALA A 90 1.01 11.02 9.62
CA ALA A 90 1.92 11.93 10.32
C ALA A 90 2.86 12.66 9.36
N TRP A 91 3.33 11.97 8.31
CA TRP A 91 4.28 12.52 7.34
C TRP A 91 3.60 13.50 6.37
N LEU A 92 2.39 13.18 5.91
CA LEU A 92 1.62 14.00 4.96
C LEU A 92 0.82 15.12 5.64
N GLY A 93 0.59 15.04 6.96
CA GLY A 93 -0.11 16.07 7.73
C GLY A 93 -1.63 16.07 7.57
N LEU A 94 -2.23 14.97 7.11
CA LEU A 94 -3.69 14.82 6.95
C LEU A 94 -4.13 13.40 7.32
N PRO A 95 -5.41 13.20 7.69
CA PRO A 95 -5.98 11.86 7.85
C PRO A 95 -6.12 11.16 6.49
N MET A 96 -5.88 9.85 6.48
CA MET A 96 -5.86 9.06 5.25
C MET A 96 -7.25 8.86 4.62
N ASP A 97 -8.34 9.16 5.33
CA ASP A 97 -9.70 9.08 4.77
C ASP A 97 -9.99 10.18 3.74
N GLU A 98 -9.16 11.23 3.69
CA GLU A 98 -9.24 12.28 2.66
C GLU A 98 -8.71 11.82 1.28
N ILE A 99 -7.84 10.81 1.22
CA ILE A 99 -7.15 10.40 -0.02
C ILE A 99 -7.39 8.93 -0.42
N VAL A 100 -8.41 8.29 0.15
CA VAL A 100 -8.75 6.88 -0.16
C VAL A 100 -9.03 6.70 -1.65
N GLY A 101 -8.29 5.78 -2.29
CA GLY A 101 -8.44 5.49 -3.72
C GLY A 101 -8.07 6.66 -4.64
N GLN A 102 -7.29 7.63 -4.14
CA GLN A 102 -6.87 8.80 -4.90
C GLN A 102 -5.35 8.85 -5.06
N ALA A 103 -4.92 9.43 -6.17
CA ALA A 103 -3.54 9.88 -6.37
C ALA A 103 -3.55 11.41 -6.42
N VAL A 104 -3.04 12.05 -5.37
CA VAL A 104 -3.07 13.51 -5.20
C VAL A 104 -1.69 14.08 -5.45
N GLU A 105 -1.60 15.24 -6.11
CA GLU A 105 -0.33 15.94 -6.31
C GLU A 105 0.30 16.31 -4.96
N LEU A 106 1.55 15.93 -4.75
CA LEU A 106 2.22 16.19 -3.48
C LEU A 106 2.40 17.69 -3.23
N GLY A 107 2.49 18.48 -4.31
CA GLY A 107 2.53 19.94 -4.25
C GLY A 107 1.26 20.57 -3.69
N ASP A 108 0.10 19.92 -3.84
CA ASP A 108 -1.17 20.40 -3.30
C ASP A 108 -1.30 20.09 -1.80
N LEU A 109 -0.68 18.98 -1.36
CA LEU A 109 -0.65 18.57 0.04
C LEU A 109 0.40 19.31 0.87
N LEU A 110 1.63 19.42 0.36
CA LEU A 110 2.80 19.89 1.12
C LEU A 110 3.34 21.24 0.65
N GLY A 111 2.63 21.92 -0.25
CA GLY A 111 2.90 23.30 -0.63
C GLY A 111 4.21 23.49 -1.40
N SER A 112 4.90 24.61 -1.12
CA SER A 112 6.06 25.07 -1.88
C SER A 112 7.21 24.08 -1.90
N ARG A 113 7.52 23.44 -0.76
CA ARG A 113 8.62 22.47 -0.65
C ARG A 113 8.45 21.29 -1.61
N ALA A 114 7.23 20.76 -1.74
CA ALA A 114 6.95 19.68 -2.68
C ALA A 114 6.91 20.16 -4.14
N ARG A 115 6.41 21.37 -4.40
CA ARG A 115 6.47 21.97 -5.76
C ARG A 115 7.89 22.21 -6.24
N GLU A 116 8.78 22.68 -5.37
CA GLU A 116 10.21 22.81 -5.66
C GLU A 116 10.86 21.44 -5.93
N TRP A 117 10.45 20.41 -5.19
CA TRP A 117 10.93 19.05 -5.45
C TRP A 117 10.49 18.55 -6.84
N VAL A 118 9.23 18.76 -7.21
CA VAL A 118 8.73 18.47 -8.57
C VAL A 118 9.53 19.23 -9.63
N HIS A 119 9.81 20.52 -9.42
CA HIS A 119 10.62 21.29 -10.36
C HIS A 119 12.02 20.70 -10.53
N ARG A 120 12.70 20.34 -9.43
CA ARG A 120 14.01 19.66 -9.51
C ARG A 120 13.97 18.32 -10.23
N ILE A 121 12.88 17.55 -10.09
CA ILE A 121 12.71 16.30 -10.84
C ILE A 121 12.63 16.58 -12.35
N ASN A 122 11.88 17.61 -12.75
CA ASN A 122 11.70 17.98 -14.16
C ASN A 122 12.96 18.60 -14.79
N ASP A 123 13.78 19.29 -14.00
CA ASP A 123 15.04 19.89 -14.45
C ASP A 123 16.23 18.92 -14.41
N ALA A 124 16.03 17.70 -13.89
CA ALA A 124 17.08 16.71 -13.76
C ALA A 124 17.60 16.26 -15.14
N GLN A 125 18.92 16.08 -15.24
CA GLN A 125 19.52 15.46 -16.41
C GLN A 125 18.99 14.03 -16.61
N PRO A 126 18.92 13.51 -17.85
CA PRO A 126 18.53 12.13 -18.09
C PRO A 126 19.31 11.15 -17.20
N GLY A 127 18.60 10.27 -16.49
CA GLY A 127 19.17 9.31 -15.54
C GLY A 127 19.40 9.82 -14.11
N ALA A 128 19.27 11.12 -13.84
CA ALA A 128 19.43 11.68 -12.49
C ALA A 128 18.12 11.71 -11.65
N GLY A 129 16.97 11.44 -12.27
CA GLY A 129 15.65 11.58 -11.64
C GLY A 129 15.49 10.80 -10.33
N GLN A 130 15.95 9.55 -10.27
CA GLN A 130 15.89 8.72 -9.06
C GLN A 130 16.69 9.33 -7.89
N ALA A 131 17.86 9.89 -8.17
CA ALA A 131 18.69 10.53 -7.16
C ALA A 131 18.03 11.80 -6.61
N VAL A 132 17.40 12.59 -7.48
CA VAL A 132 16.63 13.79 -7.08
C VAL A 132 15.40 13.41 -6.27
N PHE A 133 14.70 12.33 -6.66
CA PHE A 133 13.59 11.77 -5.89
C PHE A 133 14.05 11.37 -4.47
N LEU A 134 15.11 10.56 -4.35
CA LEU A 134 15.63 10.14 -3.05
C LEU A 134 16.08 11.33 -2.19
N HIS A 135 16.76 12.32 -2.79
CA HIS A 135 17.18 13.51 -2.07
C HIS A 135 15.98 14.28 -1.49
N GLY A 136 14.91 14.47 -2.27
CA GLY A 136 13.71 15.13 -1.79
C GLY A 136 13.01 14.35 -0.67
N LEU A 137 12.91 13.02 -0.76
CA LEU A 137 12.39 12.20 0.33
C LEU A 137 13.17 12.42 1.64
N VAL A 138 14.51 12.40 1.58
CA VAL A 138 15.35 12.63 2.77
C VAL A 138 15.13 14.03 3.36
N GLN A 139 15.03 15.07 2.52
CA GLN A 139 14.80 16.43 3.00
C GLN A 139 13.42 16.60 3.64
N MET A 140 12.39 15.98 3.08
CA MET A 140 11.03 16.03 3.64
C MET A 140 10.92 15.16 4.90
N GLY A 141 11.55 13.99 4.92
CA GLY A 141 11.54 13.08 6.07
C GLY A 141 12.28 13.59 7.30
N ARG A 142 13.30 14.44 7.15
CA ARG A 142 14.04 15.02 8.28
C ARG A 142 13.15 15.82 9.23
N ASP A 143 12.17 16.54 8.68
CA ASP A 143 11.26 17.39 9.46
C ASP A 143 9.93 16.71 9.76
N ALA A 144 9.73 15.48 9.27
CA ALA A 144 8.47 14.79 9.40
C ALA A 144 8.28 14.27 10.84
N PRO A 145 7.06 14.40 11.41
CA PRO A 145 6.74 13.80 12.70
C PRO A 145 6.93 12.28 12.68
N ALA A 146 7.39 11.73 13.80
CA ALA A 146 7.48 10.29 13.98
C ALA A 146 6.09 9.62 13.83
N PRO A 147 6.00 8.43 13.22
CA PRO A 147 4.73 7.71 13.12
C PRO A 147 4.11 7.37 14.46
N ASP A 148 2.78 7.29 14.47
CA ASP A 148 2.02 6.81 15.63
C ASP A 148 2.26 5.31 15.84
N ARG A 149 2.84 4.96 16.99
CA ARG A 149 3.10 3.55 17.36
C ARG A 149 1.81 2.74 17.49
N GLN A 150 0.70 3.37 17.87
CA GLN A 150 -0.60 2.70 17.97
C GLN A 150 -1.12 2.29 16.59
N ALA A 151 -0.79 3.03 15.53
CA ALA A 151 -1.19 2.69 14.17
C ALA A 151 -0.57 1.35 13.73
N MET A 152 0.73 1.17 13.97
CA MET A 152 1.42 -0.09 13.67
C MET A 152 0.86 -1.26 14.51
N GLN A 153 0.59 -1.03 15.80
CA GLN A 153 -0.04 -2.05 16.66
C GLN A 153 -1.41 -2.45 16.11
N LEU A 154 -2.24 -1.47 15.74
CA LEU A 154 -3.55 -1.70 15.15
C LEU A 154 -3.46 -2.54 13.88
N PHE A 155 -2.53 -2.21 12.98
CA PHE A 155 -2.27 -2.99 11.76
C PHE A 155 -1.91 -4.45 12.07
N ASN A 156 -1.01 -4.67 13.01
CA ASN A 156 -0.58 -6.01 13.41
C ASN A 156 -1.72 -6.84 13.99
N VAL A 157 -2.57 -6.22 14.82
CA VAL A 157 -3.78 -6.90 15.35
C VAL A 157 -4.73 -7.25 14.22
N ALA A 158 -5.00 -6.34 13.28
CA ALA A 158 -5.85 -6.60 12.12
C ALA A 158 -5.31 -7.73 11.24
N ALA A 159 -3.99 -7.77 11.01
CA ALA A 159 -3.34 -8.84 10.24
C ALA A 159 -3.47 -10.22 10.91
N ALA A 160 -3.46 -10.25 12.24
CA ALA A 160 -3.60 -11.48 13.02
C ALA A 160 -5.08 -11.94 13.18
N ALA A 161 -6.02 -11.00 13.16
CA ALA A 161 -7.43 -11.21 13.50
C ALA A 161 -8.21 -12.12 12.55
N GLY A 162 -7.74 -12.34 11.30
CA GLY A 162 -8.41 -13.23 10.34
C GLY A 162 -8.57 -14.69 10.80
N ARG A 163 -8.06 -15.06 11.99
CA ARG A 163 -8.19 -16.38 12.61
C ARG A 163 -9.10 -16.41 13.86
N ASP A 164 -9.60 -15.26 14.30
CA ASP A 164 -10.29 -15.12 15.58
C ASP A 164 -11.80 -15.00 15.38
N GLU A 165 -12.57 -15.87 16.03
CA GLU A 165 -14.04 -15.86 15.99
C GLU A 165 -14.63 -14.61 16.65
N SER A 166 -13.93 -13.99 17.61
CA SER A 166 -14.37 -12.76 18.29
C SER A 166 -14.34 -11.52 17.39
N GLY A 167 -13.57 -11.59 16.29
CA GLY A 167 -13.45 -10.55 15.28
C GLY A 167 -12.47 -9.44 15.64
N VAL A 168 -11.98 -8.74 14.60
CA VAL A 168 -10.90 -7.74 14.69
C VAL A 168 -11.09 -6.67 15.77
N LEU A 169 -12.32 -6.21 15.98
CA LEU A 169 -12.59 -5.13 16.92
C LEU A 169 -12.44 -5.58 18.37
N ALA A 170 -12.86 -6.81 18.70
CA ALA A 170 -12.67 -7.36 20.04
C ALA A 170 -11.17 -7.54 20.34
N ALA A 171 -10.43 -8.09 19.38
CA ALA A 171 -8.98 -8.25 19.47
C ALA A 171 -8.26 -6.90 19.66
N MET A 172 -8.65 -5.85 18.92
CA MET A 172 -8.08 -4.51 19.08
C MET A 172 -8.39 -3.91 20.45
N ARG A 173 -9.61 -4.07 20.96
CA ARG A 173 -9.99 -3.57 22.29
C ARG A 173 -9.17 -4.24 23.39
N ALA A 174 -8.97 -5.56 23.28
CA ALA A 174 -8.20 -6.33 24.23
C ALA A 174 -6.71 -5.94 24.27
N GLN A 175 -6.15 -5.52 23.13
CA GLN A 175 -4.70 -5.24 23.02
C GLN A 175 -4.33 -3.76 23.14
N LEU A 176 -5.21 -2.83 22.76
CA LEU A 176 -4.89 -1.40 22.73
C LEU A 176 -5.53 -0.60 23.88
N ASP A 177 -6.40 -1.21 24.70
CA ASP A 177 -7.16 -0.54 25.77
C ASP A 177 -7.91 0.73 25.28
N MET A 178 -8.48 0.64 24.09
CA MET A 178 -9.20 1.74 23.44
C MET A 178 -10.69 1.42 23.31
N SER A 179 -11.53 2.44 23.46
CA SER A 179 -12.94 2.32 23.11
C SER A 179 -13.11 2.02 21.60
N GLU A 180 -14.21 1.37 21.23
CA GLU A 180 -14.54 1.13 19.81
C GLU A 180 -14.56 2.42 18.99
N ARG A 181 -15.08 3.52 19.56
CA ARG A 181 -15.10 4.83 18.89
C ARG A 181 -13.68 5.33 18.62
N SER A 182 -12.77 5.20 19.59
CA SER A 182 -11.37 5.60 19.45
C SER A 182 -10.65 4.75 18.41
N LEU A 183 -10.87 3.44 18.42
CA LEU A 183 -10.28 2.51 17.43
C LEU A 183 -10.75 2.83 16.01
N ARG A 184 -12.06 3.05 15.81
CA ARG A 184 -12.61 3.44 14.50
C ARG A 184 -12.01 4.75 14.02
N ARG A 185 -11.92 5.75 14.88
CA ARG A 185 -11.32 7.06 14.54
C ARG A 185 -9.85 6.91 14.16
N LEU A 186 -9.05 6.17 14.94
CA LEU A 186 -7.64 5.93 14.64
C LEU A 186 -7.47 5.18 13.31
N CYS A 187 -8.28 4.15 13.07
CA CYS A 187 -8.32 3.42 11.81
C CYS A 187 -8.58 4.34 10.60
N HIS A 188 -9.60 5.18 10.68
CA HIS A 188 -9.92 6.13 9.61
C HIS A 188 -8.77 7.12 9.38
N ALA A 189 -8.20 7.68 10.44
CA ALA A 189 -7.10 8.62 10.32
C ALA A 189 -5.83 7.99 9.73
N GLN A 190 -5.51 6.74 10.07
CA GLN A 190 -4.24 6.12 9.71
C GLN A 190 -4.29 5.24 8.45
N PHE A 191 -5.47 4.71 8.10
CA PHE A 191 -5.66 3.76 7.00
C PHE A 191 -6.82 4.14 6.04
N GLY A 192 -7.58 5.19 6.35
CA GLY A 192 -8.66 5.70 5.49
C GLY A 192 -9.98 4.94 5.61
N TYR A 193 -10.06 3.92 6.46
CA TYR A 193 -11.26 3.12 6.65
C TYR A 193 -11.25 2.42 8.02
N GLY A 194 -12.41 1.91 8.44
CA GLY A 194 -12.57 1.27 9.75
C GLY A 194 -11.91 -0.11 9.89
N PRO A 195 -11.86 -0.67 11.13
CA PRO A 195 -11.15 -1.90 11.45
C PRO A 195 -11.53 -3.11 10.60
N LYS A 196 -12.82 -3.29 10.30
CA LYS A 196 -13.31 -4.40 9.48
C LYS A 196 -12.80 -4.33 8.04
N THR A 197 -12.70 -3.14 7.45
CA THR A 197 -12.16 -2.99 6.10
C THR A 197 -10.67 -3.30 6.08
N LEU A 198 -9.93 -2.83 7.10
CA LEU A 198 -8.51 -3.14 7.25
C LEU A 198 -8.28 -4.65 7.39
N GLU A 199 -9.05 -5.32 8.25
CA GLU A 199 -8.99 -6.78 8.41
C GLU A 199 -9.21 -7.51 7.07
N ARG A 200 -10.24 -7.12 6.30
CA ARG A 200 -10.53 -7.74 4.99
C ARG A 200 -9.39 -7.57 4.00
N VAL A 201 -8.80 -6.37 3.94
CA VAL A 201 -7.62 -6.08 3.12
C VAL A 201 -6.43 -6.97 3.54
N LEU A 202 -6.16 -7.07 4.83
CA LEU A 202 -5.03 -7.85 5.34
C LEU A 202 -5.23 -9.36 5.24
N ARG A 203 -6.48 -9.84 5.33
CA ARG A 203 -6.87 -11.22 5.02
C ARG A 203 -6.57 -11.54 3.55
N PHE A 204 -6.86 -10.62 2.64
CA PHE A 204 -6.52 -10.78 1.23
C PHE A 204 -5.00 -10.77 0.99
N GLN A 205 -4.26 -9.89 1.66
CA GLN A 205 -2.80 -9.88 1.59
C GLN A 205 -2.15 -11.17 2.11
N ARG A 206 -2.74 -11.75 3.15
CA ARG A 206 -2.35 -13.07 3.65
C ARG A 206 -2.63 -14.18 2.63
N LEU A 207 -3.79 -14.16 1.97
CA LEU A 207 -4.10 -15.10 0.89
C LEU A 207 -3.03 -15.05 -0.21
N LEU A 208 -2.64 -13.85 -0.66
CA LEU A 208 -1.58 -13.69 -1.67
C LEU A 208 -0.25 -14.24 -1.18
N THR A 209 0.10 -13.99 0.09
CA THR A 209 1.33 -14.52 0.68
C THR A 209 1.33 -16.06 0.67
N LEU A 210 0.24 -16.68 1.11
CA LEU A 210 0.09 -18.14 1.13
C LEU A 210 0.16 -18.74 -0.28
N ALA A 211 -0.54 -18.13 -1.24
CA ALA A 211 -0.55 -18.60 -2.63
C ALA A 211 0.81 -18.44 -3.33
N ARG A 212 1.63 -17.44 -2.93
CA ARG A 212 3.03 -17.31 -3.39
C ARG A 212 3.92 -18.40 -2.79
N SER A 213 3.67 -18.78 -1.54
CA SER A 213 4.45 -19.83 -0.84
C SER A 213 4.11 -21.24 -1.31
N ASP A 214 2.86 -21.49 -1.71
CA ASP A 214 2.42 -22.77 -2.27
C ASP A 214 1.54 -22.55 -3.50
N ARG A 215 2.17 -22.57 -4.69
CA ARG A 215 1.48 -22.38 -5.96
C ARG A 215 0.60 -23.56 -6.39
N GLN A 216 0.70 -24.72 -5.73
CA GLN A 216 -0.09 -25.90 -6.05
C GLN A 216 -1.34 -26.04 -5.16
N ALA A 217 -1.42 -25.25 -4.08
CA ALA A 217 -2.57 -25.27 -3.19
C ALA A 217 -3.87 -24.85 -3.91
N GLY A 218 -4.93 -25.64 -3.70
CA GLY A 218 -6.26 -25.32 -4.19
C GLY A 218 -6.89 -24.15 -3.42
N LEU A 219 -7.77 -23.39 -4.08
CA LEU A 219 -8.45 -22.23 -3.49
C LEU A 219 -9.22 -22.56 -2.20
N ALA A 220 -9.74 -23.78 -2.04
CA ALA A 220 -10.43 -24.19 -0.83
C ALA A 220 -9.50 -24.29 0.40
N ALA A 221 -8.30 -24.84 0.24
CA ALA A 221 -7.31 -24.93 1.32
C ALA A 221 -6.80 -23.52 1.66
N LEU A 222 -6.43 -22.74 0.64
CA LEU A 222 -5.99 -21.35 0.81
C LEU A 222 -7.07 -20.48 1.48
N ALA A 223 -8.36 -20.74 1.24
CA ALA A 223 -9.44 -20.02 1.90
C ALA A 223 -9.39 -20.19 3.42
N LEU A 224 -9.32 -21.44 3.90
CA LEU A 224 -9.28 -21.73 5.32
C LEU A 224 -8.00 -21.17 5.97
N ASP A 225 -6.85 -21.38 5.34
CA ASP A 225 -5.56 -20.93 5.86
C ASP A 225 -5.42 -19.40 5.89
N ALA A 226 -6.08 -18.69 4.96
CA ALA A 226 -6.11 -17.24 4.95
C ALA A 226 -7.13 -16.65 5.93
N GLY A 227 -8.09 -17.44 6.43
CA GLY A 227 -9.11 -16.97 7.39
C GLY A 227 -10.50 -16.71 6.79
N TYR A 228 -10.81 -17.31 5.64
CA TYR A 228 -12.16 -17.31 5.08
C TYR A 228 -12.92 -18.55 5.56
N ALA A 229 -14.21 -18.40 5.83
CA ALA A 229 -15.10 -19.51 6.17
C ALA A 229 -15.11 -20.66 5.14
N ASP A 230 -15.04 -20.35 3.85
CA ASP A 230 -15.01 -21.33 2.75
C ASP A 230 -14.53 -20.67 1.44
N GLN A 231 -14.39 -21.47 0.38
CA GLN A 231 -13.99 -21.00 -0.96
C GLN A 231 -15.00 -20.01 -1.56
N ALA A 232 -16.29 -20.12 -1.27
CA ALA A 232 -17.31 -19.23 -1.82
C ALA A 232 -17.21 -17.84 -1.17
N HIS A 233 -16.90 -17.78 0.12
CA HIS A 233 -16.60 -16.56 0.86
C HIS A 233 -15.34 -15.89 0.30
N LEU A 234 -14.24 -16.62 0.13
CA LEU A 234 -13.04 -16.12 -0.55
C LEU A 234 -13.39 -15.55 -1.93
N SER A 235 -14.14 -16.30 -2.73
CA SER A 235 -14.48 -15.90 -4.10
C SER A 235 -15.28 -14.60 -4.15
N ARG A 236 -16.25 -14.42 -3.22
CA ARG A 236 -17.02 -13.18 -3.09
C ARG A 236 -16.14 -12.00 -2.66
N GLU A 237 -15.27 -12.21 -1.68
CA GLU A 237 -14.38 -11.15 -1.18
C GLU A 237 -13.34 -10.74 -2.22
N VAL A 238 -12.67 -11.69 -2.88
CA VAL A 238 -11.69 -11.38 -3.93
C VAL A 238 -12.37 -10.66 -5.09
N ARG A 239 -13.60 -11.04 -5.47
CA ARG A 239 -14.37 -10.30 -6.48
C ARG A 239 -14.70 -8.88 -6.03
N ALA A 240 -15.09 -8.69 -4.77
CA ALA A 240 -15.37 -7.35 -4.23
C ALA A 240 -14.13 -6.47 -4.17
N LEU A 241 -12.96 -7.05 -3.85
CA LEU A 241 -11.70 -6.32 -3.75
C LEU A 241 -11.05 -6.07 -5.12
N CYS A 242 -11.03 -7.05 -6.01
CA CYS A 242 -10.25 -6.98 -7.27
C CYS A 242 -11.10 -6.67 -8.52
N GLY A 243 -12.42 -6.83 -8.42
CA GLY A 243 -13.35 -6.73 -9.57
C GLY A 243 -13.27 -7.92 -10.54
N ILE A 244 -12.46 -8.94 -10.25
CA ILE A 244 -12.26 -10.13 -11.08
C ILE A 244 -12.45 -11.42 -10.26
N THR A 245 -12.50 -12.58 -10.92
CA THR A 245 -12.64 -13.86 -10.22
C THR A 245 -11.39 -14.16 -9.39
N ALA A 246 -11.54 -14.98 -8.34
CA ALA A 246 -10.40 -15.39 -7.51
C ALA A 246 -9.30 -16.06 -8.36
N GLN A 247 -9.68 -16.91 -9.31
CA GLN A 247 -8.74 -17.59 -10.20
C GLN A 247 -8.00 -16.60 -11.11
N ALA A 248 -8.69 -15.61 -11.68
CA ALA A 248 -8.04 -14.57 -12.49
C ALA A 248 -7.12 -13.67 -11.64
N ALA A 249 -7.51 -13.36 -10.40
CA ALA A 249 -6.65 -12.62 -9.48
C ALA A 249 -5.40 -13.41 -9.11
N MET A 250 -5.51 -14.71 -8.84
CA MET A 250 -4.34 -15.55 -8.57
C MET A 250 -3.39 -15.60 -9.77
N ALA A 251 -3.90 -15.77 -10.98
CA ALA A 251 -3.06 -15.73 -12.18
C ALA A 251 -2.34 -14.36 -12.34
N GLN A 252 -3.07 -13.25 -12.24
CA GLN A 252 -2.49 -11.92 -12.47
C GLN A 252 -1.54 -11.40 -11.38
N LEU A 253 -1.69 -11.87 -10.13
CA LEU A 253 -0.96 -11.31 -8.97
C LEU A 253 0.20 -12.20 -8.50
N LEU A 254 0.27 -13.44 -9.00
CA LEU A 254 1.29 -14.41 -8.65
C LEU A 254 2.31 -14.63 -9.77
N ASP A 255 1.98 -14.32 -11.02
CA ASP A 255 2.87 -14.35 -12.17
C ASP A 255 3.63 -13.03 -12.35
#